data_AF-A0A812YQW8-F1
#
_entry.id   AF-A0A812YQW8-F1
#
_cell.length_a   1.000
_cell.length_b   1.000
_cell.length_c   1.000
_cell.angle_alpha   90.00
_cell.angle_beta   90.00
_cell.angle_gamma   90.00
#
_symmetry.space_group_name_H-M   'P 1'
#
loop_
_entity.id
_entity.type
_entity.pdbx_description
1 polymer ?
#
loop_
_entity_poly.entity_id
_entity_poly.type
_entity_poly.pdbx_seq_one_letter_code
_entity_poly.pdbx_strand_id
1 'polypeptide(L)'
;MPPTGENDPELLYTRWGRSAAHRNTLVTVNEFVALHGPTPLTSVIGFHPWRLFPDAMHILHLAVIPDAVVAIFLQYTDDESIFSGSKRDDRLENLWQLYRSWCEEGNVSERAQRKLFSTAILKNNHYVEISQKVMNATACRYMVFFLAVLGEMVLQKLGPQASNFHYWIAGVCWAFASMERIMLQGGRFLTQPQCECFYNDYLVMRGGYNHLAQRALSLQLPRWHCRPKLHQWEHAVLDYLPRNPRYCSNFLGEDFVRRAKTLALQSHANWMSRHVLLRYVLQFCLAWRE
;
A
#
# COMPACT_ATOMS: atom_id res chain seq x y z
N MET A 1 -8.99 1.55 33.51
CA MET A 1 -10.26 0.90 33.89
C MET A 1 -10.50 -0.27 32.95
N PRO A 2 -10.99 -1.43 33.41
CA PRO A 2 -11.48 -2.44 32.49
C PRO A 2 -12.64 -1.83 31.69
N PRO A 3 -12.78 -2.10 30.39
CA PRO A 3 -13.89 -1.59 29.61
C PRO A 3 -15.19 -2.14 30.21
N THR A 4 -15.99 -1.25 30.80
CA THR A 4 -17.40 -1.51 31.11
C THR A 4 -18.06 -1.90 29.79
N GLY A 5 -18.66 -3.08 29.73
CA GLY A 5 -19.11 -3.77 28.50
C GLY A 5 -20.21 -3.09 27.67
N GLU A 6 -20.34 -1.77 27.72
CA GLU A 6 -21.16 -0.98 26.81
C GLU A 6 -20.25 -0.39 25.73
N ASN A 7 -20.47 -0.80 24.48
CA ASN A 7 -19.81 -0.19 23.33
C ASN A 7 -20.23 1.28 23.26
N ASP A 8 -19.35 2.20 23.63
CA ASP A 8 -19.60 3.63 23.47
C ASP A 8 -19.87 3.93 21.97
N PRO A 9 -21.08 4.39 21.61
CA PRO A 9 -21.42 4.70 20.22
C PRO A 9 -20.55 5.81 19.61
N GLU A 10 -19.87 6.62 20.43
CA GLU A 10 -18.89 7.62 20.01
C GLU A 10 -17.52 6.99 19.67
N LEU A 11 -17.21 5.84 20.26
CA LEU A 11 -15.99 5.05 19.99
C LEU A 11 -16.21 3.96 18.93
N LEU A 12 -17.39 3.91 18.31
CA LEU A 12 -17.62 3.06 17.15
C LEU A 12 -16.68 3.48 16.02
N TYR A 13 -15.90 2.52 15.53
CA TYR A 13 -15.00 2.63 14.37
C TYR A 13 -15.73 2.88 13.04
N THR A 14 -16.98 3.35 13.08
CA THR A 14 -17.77 3.80 11.93
C THR A 14 -17.69 5.32 11.73
N ARG A 15 -17.20 6.08 12.73
CA ARG A 15 -16.95 7.52 12.63
C ARG A 15 -15.55 7.77 12.07
N TRP A 16 -15.47 8.33 10.88
CA TRP A 16 -14.21 8.59 10.17
C TRP A 16 -13.82 10.07 10.23
N GLY A 17 -12.54 10.39 10.01
CA GLY A 17 -12.05 11.77 9.91
C GLY A 17 -11.30 12.30 11.14
N ARG A 18 -10.69 13.49 10.99
CA ARG A 18 -9.74 14.09 11.96
C ARG A 18 -10.35 14.40 13.33
N SER A 19 -11.65 14.68 13.38
CA SER A 19 -12.37 15.04 14.60
C SER A 19 -13.09 13.86 15.27
N ALA A 20 -12.88 12.62 14.80
CA ALA A 20 -13.53 11.45 15.39
C ALA A 20 -13.10 11.26 16.85
N ALA A 21 -14.06 11.01 17.75
CA ALA A 21 -13.82 10.97 19.20
C ALA A 21 -12.74 9.97 19.61
N HIS A 22 -12.69 8.80 18.96
CA HIS A 22 -11.67 7.78 19.19
C HIS A 22 -10.23 8.23 18.87
N ARG A 23 -10.01 9.36 18.18
CA ARG A 23 -8.65 9.90 17.93
C ARG A 23 -8.11 10.68 19.12
N ASN A 24 -8.97 11.06 20.07
CA ASN A 24 -8.60 11.74 21.31
C ASN A 24 -8.37 10.79 22.49
N THR A 25 -8.48 9.47 22.28
CA THR A 25 -8.32 8.44 23.33
C THR A 25 -6.88 7.93 23.45
N LEU A 26 -5.88 8.77 23.15
CA LEU A 26 -4.48 8.40 23.26
C LEU A 26 -4.14 8.04 24.71
N VAL A 27 -3.70 6.79 24.92
CA VAL A 27 -3.21 6.32 26.21
C VAL A 27 -1.80 6.85 26.46
N THR A 28 -1.50 7.13 27.72
CA THR A 28 -0.14 7.43 28.17
C THR A 28 0.79 6.24 27.96
N VAL A 29 2.12 6.47 27.97
CA VAL A 29 3.11 5.37 27.90
C VAL A 29 2.87 4.33 29.00
N ASN A 30 2.59 4.79 30.23
CA ASN A 30 2.36 3.91 31.37
C ASN A 30 1.09 3.08 31.20
N GLU A 31 0.01 3.67 30.71
CA GLU A 31 -1.23 2.94 30.41
C GLU A 31 -1.03 1.93 29.29
N PHE A 32 -0.30 2.29 28.23
CA PHE A 32 0.06 1.36 27.16
C PHE A 32 0.85 0.15 27.70
N VAL A 33 1.86 0.39 28.53
CA VAL A 33 2.67 -0.67 29.17
C VAL A 33 1.82 -1.51 30.13
N ALA A 34 0.92 -0.89 30.89
CA ALA A 34 0.02 -1.61 31.78
C ALA A 34 -0.98 -2.50 31.01
N LEU A 35 -1.49 -2.03 29.87
CA LEU A 35 -2.44 -2.78 29.04
C LEU A 35 -1.77 -3.94 28.29
N HIS A 36 -0.57 -3.75 27.77
CA HIS A 36 0.11 -4.73 26.91
C HIS A 36 1.19 -5.56 27.61
N GLY A 37 1.51 -5.22 28.86
CA GLY A 37 2.57 -5.85 29.63
C GLY A 37 3.98 -5.46 29.18
N PRO A 38 5.02 -5.93 29.90
CA PRO A 38 6.40 -5.73 29.51
C PRO A 38 6.72 -6.56 28.27
N THR A 39 7.11 -5.89 27.19
CA THR A 39 7.62 -6.50 25.96
C THR A 39 9.06 -6.04 25.71
N PRO A 40 9.84 -6.73 24.86
CA PRO A 40 11.14 -6.23 24.44
C PRO A 40 11.08 -4.79 23.90
N LEU A 41 9.99 -4.44 23.20
CA LEU A 41 9.78 -3.10 22.67
C LEU A 41 9.59 -2.05 23.77
N THR A 42 8.75 -2.33 24.78
CA THR A 42 8.52 -1.40 25.89
C THR A 42 9.72 -1.29 26.83
N SER A 43 10.67 -2.23 26.75
CA SER A 43 11.92 -2.21 27.53
C SER A 43 13.02 -1.31 26.93
N VAL A 44 12.84 -0.83 25.70
CA VAL A 44 13.80 0.07 25.04
C VAL A 44 13.82 1.41 25.79
N ILE A 45 15.00 1.87 26.22
CA ILE A 45 15.16 3.17 26.88
C ILE A 45 14.63 4.28 25.96
N GLY A 46 13.71 5.08 26.50
CA GLY A 46 13.04 6.14 25.76
C GLY A 46 11.93 5.65 24.80
N PHE A 47 11.44 4.42 24.96
CA PHE A 47 10.25 3.95 24.27
C PHE A 47 9.06 4.88 24.54
N HIS A 48 8.30 5.16 23.49
CA HIS A 48 7.02 5.85 23.59
C HIS A 48 6.13 5.38 22.42
N PRO A 49 4.83 5.12 22.63
CA PRO A 49 3.92 4.71 21.57
C PRO A 49 3.88 5.63 20.34
N TRP A 50 4.17 6.93 20.47
CA TRP A 50 4.24 7.84 19.32
C TRP A 50 5.32 7.44 18.31
N ARG A 51 6.29 6.61 18.70
CA ARG A 51 7.34 6.09 17.84
C ARG A 51 6.89 4.92 16.95
N LEU A 52 5.66 4.43 17.14
CA LEU A 52 5.08 3.37 16.34
C LEU A 52 4.38 3.99 15.13
N PHE A 53 5.08 4.00 13.99
CA PHE A 53 4.54 4.55 12.75
C PHE A 53 3.91 3.45 11.89
N PRO A 54 2.78 3.75 11.21
CA PRO A 54 2.26 2.88 10.17
C PRO A 54 3.28 2.72 9.03
N ASP A 55 3.64 1.47 8.75
CA ASP A 55 4.56 1.16 7.66
C ASP A 55 3.82 1.17 6.31
N ALA A 56 3.96 2.26 5.56
CA ALA A 56 3.29 2.42 4.27
C ALA A 56 3.64 1.31 3.28
N MET A 57 4.84 0.73 3.36
CA MET A 57 5.24 -0.38 2.49
C MET A 57 4.38 -1.63 2.73
N HIS A 58 4.26 -2.04 3.99
CA HIS A 58 3.48 -3.23 4.34
C HIS A 58 1.97 -2.99 4.24
N ILE A 59 1.53 -1.74 4.44
CA ILE A 59 0.11 -1.37 4.39
C ILE A 59 -0.34 -1.21 2.93
N LEU A 60 0.29 -0.32 2.18
CA LEU A 60 -0.11 -0.04 0.80
C LEU A 60 0.54 -1.01 -0.18
N HIS A 61 1.86 -1.00 -0.28
CA HIS A 61 2.56 -1.66 -1.39
C HIS A 61 2.49 -3.18 -1.33
N LEU A 62 2.41 -3.79 -0.14
CA LEU A 62 2.38 -5.26 0.00
C LEU A 62 0.99 -5.84 0.31
N ALA A 63 -0.01 -5.00 0.57
CA ALA A 63 -1.36 -5.48 0.92
C ALA A 63 -2.45 -4.84 0.06
N VAL A 64 -2.67 -3.53 0.17
CA VAL A 64 -3.81 -2.86 -0.48
C VAL A 64 -3.64 -2.75 -2.01
N ILE A 65 -2.48 -2.27 -2.47
CA ILE A 65 -2.23 -2.05 -3.90
C ILE A 65 -2.26 -3.39 -4.67
N PRO A 66 -1.66 -4.50 -4.20
CA PRO A 66 -1.79 -5.78 -4.88
C PRO A 66 -3.24 -6.22 -5.11
N ASP A 67 -4.11 -6.08 -4.10
CA ASP A 67 -5.53 -6.42 -4.25
C ASP A 67 -6.22 -5.52 -5.28
N ALA A 68 -5.89 -4.22 -5.31
CA ALA A 68 -6.40 -3.28 -6.31
C ALA A 68 -5.94 -3.64 -7.72
N VAL A 69 -4.65 -3.94 -7.91
CA VAL A 69 -4.07 -4.36 -9.20
C VAL A 69 -4.81 -5.57 -9.76
N VAL A 70 -5.01 -6.62 -8.94
CA VAL A 70 -5.78 -7.80 -9.39
C VAL A 70 -7.19 -7.42 -9.80
N ALA A 71 -7.88 -6.65 -8.95
CA ALA A 71 -9.27 -6.29 -9.20
C ALA A 71 -9.42 -5.51 -10.51
N ILE A 72 -8.51 -4.56 -10.76
CA ILE A 72 -8.49 -3.73 -11.97
C ILE A 72 -8.17 -4.58 -13.20
N PHE A 73 -7.14 -5.44 -13.14
CA PHE A 73 -6.75 -6.27 -14.27
C PHE A 73 -7.87 -7.23 -14.66
N LEU A 74 -8.51 -7.88 -13.68
CA LEU A 74 -9.66 -8.74 -13.94
C LEU A 74 -10.86 -7.95 -14.49
N GLN A 75 -11.11 -6.73 -13.99
CA GLN A 75 -12.22 -5.91 -14.48
C GLN A 75 -12.03 -5.44 -15.91
N TYR A 76 -10.86 -4.88 -16.24
CA TYR A 76 -10.60 -4.41 -17.59
C TYR A 76 -10.46 -5.56 -18.60
N THR A 77 -9.98 -6.73 -18.19
CA THR A 77 -9.90 -7.90 -19.09
C THR A 77 -11.18 -8.73 -19.15
N ASP A 78 -12.21 -8.37 -18.38
CA ASP A 78 -13.57 -8.91 -18.57
C ASP A 78 -14.38 -8.11 -19.58
N ASP A 79 -14.03 -6.86 -19.81
CA ASP A 79 -14.69 -5.99 -20.75
C ASP A 79 -13.98 -6.03 -22.12
N GLU A 80 -14.61 -6.69 -23.08
CA GLU A 80 -14.07 -6.86 -24.44
C GLU A 80 -14.03 -5.55 -25.24
N SER A 81 -14.72 -4.50 -24.78
CA SER A 81 -14.61 -3.17 -25.37
C SER A 81 -13.28 -2.49 -25.02
N ILE A 82 -12.67 -2.87 -23.88
CA ILE A 82 -11.42 -2.27 -23.40
C ILE A 82 -10.22 -2.98 -24.03
N PHE A 83 -10.16 -4.31 -23.96
CA PHE A 83 -9.09 -5.11 -24.54
C PHE A 83 -9.65 -6.11 -25.54
N SER A 84 -9.13 -6.10 -26.77
CA SER A 84 -9.47 -7.11 -27.77
C SER A 84 -8.82 -8.44 -27.43
N GLY A 85 -9.48 -9.55 -27.78
CA GLY A 85 -8.97 -10.90 -27.55
C GLY A 85 -10.10 -11.88 -27.26
N SER A 86 -9.95 -13.11 -27.77
CA SER A 86 -10.98 -14.15 -27.65
C SER A 86 -11.06 -14.76 -26.25
N LYS A 87 -9.94 -14.73 -25.52
CA LYS A 87 -9.80 -15.25 -24.17
C LYS A 87 -9.21 -14.17 -23.25
N ARG A 88 -9.45 -14.31 -21.94
CA ARG A 88 -8.87 -13.40 -20.93
C ARG A 88 -7.34 -13.34 -21.00
N ASP A 89 -6.66 -14.46 -21.28
CA ASP A 89 -5.20 -14.46 -21.43
C ASP A 89 -4.72 -13.62 -22.62
N ASP A 90 -5.45 -13.60 -23.74
CA ASP A 90 -5.13 -12.74 -24.89
C ASP A 90 -5.23 -11.25 -24.47
N ARG A 91 -6.25 -10.92 -23.68
CA ARG A 91 -6.48 -9.55 -23.18
C ARG A 91 -5.46 -9.15 -22.12
N LEU A 92 -5.05 -10.08 -21.25
CA LEU A 92 -3.97 -9.88 -20.28
C LEU A 92 -2.61 -9.71 -20.97
N GLU A 93 -2.37 -10.43 -22.07
CA GLU A 93 -1.19 -10.25 -22.89
C GLU A 93 -1.14 -8.84 -23.49
N ASN A 94 -2.25 -8.37 -24.07
CA ASN A 94 -2.35 -7.00 -24.58
C ASN A 94 -2.09 -5.96 -23.48
N LEU A 95 -2.63 -6.17 -22.28
CA LEU A 95 -2.36 -5.32 -21.13
C LEU A 95 -0.87 -5.37 -20.69
N TRP A 96 -0.22 -6.53 -20.75
CA TRP A 96 1.21 -6.66 -20.46
C TRP A 96 2.07 -5.91 -21.48
N GLN A 97 1.72 -5.99 -22.77
CA GLN A 97 2.46 -5.26 -23.81
C GLN A 97 2.42 -3.76 -23.57
N LEU A 98 1.26 -3.22 -23.15
CA LEU A 98 1.17 -1.81 -22.73
C LEU A 98 2.05 -1.49 -21.53
N TYR A 99 2.03 -2.33 -20.49
CA TYR A 99 2.88 -2.14 -19.32
C TYR A 99 4.36 -2.21 -19.67
N ARG A 100 4.74 -3.15 -20.55
CA ARG A 100 6.10 -3.32 -21.03
C ARG A 100 6.58 -2.08 -21.79
N SER A 101 5.79 -1.58 -22.74
CA SER A 101 6.13 -0.35 -23.48
C SER A 101 6.31 0.82 -22.53
N TRP A 102 5.38 1.00 -21.57
CA TRP A 102 5.50 2.04 -20.53
C TRP A 102 6.78 1.90 -19.70
N CYS A 103 7.17 0.67 -19.34
CA CYS A 103 8.42 0.42 -18.63
C CYS A 103 9.66 0.72 -19.49
N GLU A 104 9.64 0.36 -20.78
CA GLU A 104 10.73 0.63 -21.71
C GLU A 104 10.92 2.14 -21.93
N GLU A 105 9.83 2.89 -22.12
CA GLU A 105 9.83 4.36 -22.21
C GLU A 105 10.34 5.03 -20.92
N GLY A 106 9.99 4.46 -19.76
CA GLY A 106 10.42 4.93 -18.45
C GLY A 106 11.82 4.53 -18.02
N ASN A 107 12.59 3.81 -18.86
CA ASN A 107 13.89 3.22 -18.52
C ASN A 107 13.86 2.32 -17.27
N VAL A 108 12.78 1.55 -17.11
CA VAL A 108 12.56 0.59 -16.03
C VAL A 108 12.12 -0.77 -16.56
N SER A 109 12.70 -1.19 -17.69
CA SER A 109 12.35 -2.42 -18.40
C SER A 109 12.51 -3.69 -17.56
N GLU A 110 13.35 -3.67 -16.52
CA GLU A 110 13.49 -4.77 -15.57
C GLU A 110 12.23 -5.02 -14.73
N ARG A 111 11.28 -4.08 -14.74
CA ARG A 111 9.98 -4.17 -14.07
C ARG A 111 8.90 -4.83 -14.91
N ALA A 112 9.11 -5.00 -16.22
CA ALA A 112 8.11 -5.54 -17.16
C ALA A 112 7.88 -7.07 -17.02
N GLN A 113 7.70 -7.57 -15.80
CA GLN A 113 7.51 -8.99 -15.54
C GLN A 113 6.16 -9.48 -16.04
N ARG A 114 6.19 -10.46 -16.95
CA ARG A 114 4.99 -11.03 -17.58
C ARG A 114 4.12 -11.87 -16.64
N LYS A 115 4.70 -12.44 -15.58
CA LYS A 115 4.04 -13.47 -14.75
C LYS A 115 2.70 -13.02 -14.16
N LEU A 116 2.58 -11.75 -13.75
CA LEU A 116 1.35 -11.17 -13.21
C LEU A 116 0.20 -11.15 -14.22
N PHE A 117 0.50 -11.07 -15.51
CA PHE A 117 -0.46 -10.91 -16.59
C PHE A 117 -0.87 -12.27 -17.17
N SER A 118 -1.26 -13.19 -16.30
CA SER A 118 -1.74 -14.51 -16.71
C SER A 118 -2.87 -14.97 -15.81
N THR A 119 -3.83 -15.71 -16.38
CA THR A 119 -4.87 -16.36 -15.59
C THR A 119 -4.28 -17.38 -14.62
N ALA A 120 -3.11 -17.97 -14.88
CA ALA A 120 -2.45 -18.86 -13.91
C ALA A 120 -2.16 -18.18 -12.56
N ILE A 121 -1.90 -16.86 -12.55
CA ILE A 121 -1.72 -16.07 -11.32
C ILE A 121 -3.02 -15.43 -10.86
N LEU A 122 -3.85 -14.96 -11.80
CA LEU A 122 -5.05 -14.18 -11.48
C LEU A 122 -6.33 -15.01 -11.33
N LYS A 123 -6.28 -16.33 -11.51
CA LYS A 123 -7.46 -17.21 -11.43
C LYS A 123 -7.57 -17.83 -10.05
N ASN A 124 -8.59 -17.43 -9.31
CA ASN A 124 -9.14 -18.16 -8.19
C ASN A 124 -10.63 -17.81 -8.03
N ASN A 125 -11.44 -18.73 -7.53
CA ASN A 125 -12.85 -18.46 -7.17
C ASN A 125 -12.97 -17.69 -5.84
N HIS A 126 -11.83 -17.20 -5.33
CA HIS A 126 -11.66 -16.47 -4.09
C HIS A 126 -10.79 -15.24 -4.36
N TYR A 127 -10.60 -14.39 -3.33
CA TYR A 127 -9.64 -13.31 -3.41
C TYR A 127 -8.25 -13.87 -3.74
N VAL A 128 -7.69 -13.40 -4.86
CA VAL A 128 -6.37 -13.81 -5.33
C VAL A 128 -5.32 -13.07 -4.49
N GLU A 129 -4.43 -13.82 -3.85
CA GLU A 129 -3.29 -13.25 -3.15
C GLU A 129 -2.04 -13.36 -4.03
N ILE A 130 -1.52 -12.21 -4.47
CA ILE A 130 -0.28 -12.18 -5.25
C ILE A 130 0.91 -12.41 -4.32
N SER A 131 1.72 -13.43 -4.61
CA SER A 131 2.98 -13.63 -3.90
C SER A 131 3.94 -12.45 -4.10
N GLN A 132 4.65 -12.06 -3.04
CA GLN A 132 5.73 -11.06 -3.10
C GLN A 132 6.83 -11.40 -4.10
N LYS A 133 6.98 -12.67 -4.50
CA LYS A 133 7.90 -13.10 -5.57
C LYS A 133 7.44 -12.65 -6.96
N VAL A 134 6.14 -12.45 -7.14
CA VAL A 134 5.54 -11.96 -8.39
C VAL A 134 5.48 -10.44 -8.38
N MET A 135 5.12 -9.85 -7.24
CA MET A 135 5.00 -8.41 -7.11
C MET A 135 5.47 -7.97 -5.73
N ASN A 136 6.71 -7.51 -5.65
CA ASN A 136 7.28 -6.95 -4.43
C ASN A 136 6.89 -5.46 -4.29
N ALA A 137 7.21 -4.86 -3.14
CA ALA A 137 6.84 -3.49 -2.84
C ALA A 137 7.35 -2.48 -3.90
N THR A 138 8.58 -2.65 -4.40
CA THR A 138 9.12 -1.80 -5.45
C THR A 138 8.33 -1.94 -6.75
N ALA A 139 8.00 -3.16 -7.18
CA ALA A 139 7.19 -3.39 -8.37
C ALA A 139 5.80 -2.76 -8.23
N CYS A 140 5.17 -2.86 -7.05
CA CYS A 140 3.90 -2.20 -6.76
C CYS A 140 3.96 -0.68 -6.91
N ARG A 141 5.08 -0.05 -6.52
CA ARG A 141 5.26 1.40 -6.69
C ARG A 141 5.30 1.83 -8.14
N TYR A 142 5.94 1.08 -9.02
CA TYR A 142 5.88 1.35 -10.46
C TYR A 142 4.49 1.06 -11.02
N MET A 143 3.84 -0.01 -10.53
CA MET A 143 2.51 -0.41 -10.96
C MET A 143 1.46 0.69 -10.68
N VAL A 144 1.53 1.41 -9.56
CA VAL A 144 0.56 2.50 -9.30
C VAL A 144 0.63 3.63 -10.33
N PHE A 145 1.84 3.97 -10.80
CA PHE A 145 1.99 4.98 -11.84
C PHE A 145 1.44 4.49 -13.18
N PHE A 146 1.72 3.24 -13.55
CA PHE A 146 1.14 2.63 -14.73
C PHE A 146 -0.40 2.56 -14.65
N LEU A 147 -0.96 2.18 -13.50
CA LEU A 147 -2.41 2.10 -13.30
C LEU A 147 -3.10 3.45 -13.52
N ALA A 148 -2.46 4.57 -13.15
CA ALA A 148 -3.01 5.90 -13.41
C ALA A 148 -3.07 6.20 -14.93
N VAL A 149 -1.99 5.89 -15.66
CA VAL A 149 -1.95 6.02 -17.13
C VAL A 149 -2.97 5.10 -17.80
N LEU A 150 -3.06 3.85 -17.33
CA LEU A 150 -4.02 2.87 -17.82
C LEU A 150 -5.47 3.36 -17.59
N GLY A 151 -5.78 3.87 -16.40
CA GLY A 151 -7.11 4.40 -16.09
C GLY A 151 -7.51 5.55 -17.01
N GLU A 152 -6.58 6.48 -17.27
CA GLU A 152 -6.80 7.58 -18.22
C GLU A 152 -7.01 7.06 -19.66
N MET A 153 -6.16 6.14 -20.12
CA MET A 153 -6.28 5.54 -21.45
C MET A 153 -7.63 4.83 -21.63
N VAL A 154 -8.11 4.11 -20.62
CA VAL A 154 -9.42 3.44 -20.66
C VAL A 154 -10.55 4.47 -20.75
N LEU A 155 -10.51 5.55 -19.97
CA LEU A 155 -11.51 6.61 -20.05
C LEU A 155 -11.52 7.29 -21.43
N GLN A 156 -10.34 7.58 -21.99
CA GLN A 156 -10.21 8.16 -23.33
C GLN A 156 -10.77 7.22 -24.39
N LYS A 157 -10.47 5.92 -24.31
CA LYS A 157 -10.94 4.90 -25.25
C LYS A 157 -12.46 4.75 -25.24
N LEU A 158 -13.06 4.73 -24.05
CA LEU A 158 -14.52 4.59 -23.90
C LEU A 158 -15.26 5.89 -24.23
N GLY A 159 -14.63 7.04 -24.01
CA GLY A 159 -15.20 8.36 -24.27
C GLY A 159 -16.57 8.52 -23.61
N PRO A 160 -17.63 8.90 -24.34
CA PRO A 160 -18.98 9.03 -23.79
C PRO A 160 -19.59 7.73 -23.24
N GLN A 161 -19.05 6.56 -23.60
CA GLN A 161 -19.52 5.26 -23.09
C GLN A 161 -18.94 4.93 -21.70
N ALA A 162 -18.01 5.74 -21.18
CA ALA A 162 -17.46 5.54 -19.86
C ALA A 162 -18.54 5.70 -18.78
N SER A 163 -18.95 4.59 -18.17
CA SER A 163 -19.81 4.63 -16.98
C SER A 163 -19.09 5.18 -15.74
N ASN A 164 -19.86 5.60 -14.73
CA ASN A 164 -19.35 6.01 -13.39
C ASN A 164 -18.38 4.99 -12.78
N PHE A 165 -18.55 3.70 -13.08
CA PHE A 165 -17.67 2.65 -12.60
C PHE A 165 -16.23 2.81 -13.12
N HIS A 166 -16.05 3.19 -14.39
CA HIS A 166 -14.73 3.46 -14.95
C HIS A 166 -14.07 4.67 -14.31
N TYR A 167 -14.85 5.73 -14.05
CA TYR A 167 -14.37 6.91 -13.33
C TYR A 167 -13.93 6.59 -11.90
N TRP A 168 -14.65 5.72 -11.19
CA TRP A 168 -14.22 5.28 -9.86
C TRP A 168 -12.88 4.54 -9.88
N ILE A 169 -12.68 3.61 -10.84
CA ILE A 169 -11.41 2.91 -10.98
C ILE A 169 -10.28 3.90 -11.28
N ALA A 170 -10.47 4.76 -12.28
CA ALA A 170 -9.47 5.75 -12.67
C ALA A 170 -9.13 6.72 -11.51
N GLY A 171 -10.14 7.16 -10.75
CA GLY A 171 -9.95 8.00 -9.56
C GLY A 171 -9.10 7.31 -8.48
N VAL A 172 -9.35 6.03 -8.21
CA VAL A 172 -8.53 5.24 -7.28
C VAL A 172 -7.09 5.10 -7.78
N CYS A 173 -6.90 4.77 -9.06
CA CYS A 173 -5.57 4.65 -9.66
C CYS A 173 -4.79 5.98 -9.57
N TRP A 174 -5.44 7.08 -9.94
CA TRP A 174 -4.85 8.41 -9.91
C TRP A 174 -4.49 8.83 -8.48
N ALA A 175 -5.38 8.59 -7.52
CA ALA A 175 -5.13 8.89 -6.12
C ALA A 175 -3.93 8.10 -5.57
N PHE A 176 -3.81 6.79 -5.85
CA PHE A 176 -2.63 6.03 -5.47
C PHE A 176 -1.34 6.61 -6.05
N ALA A 177 -1.34 6.94 -7.34
CA ALA A 177 -0.18 7.51 -8.01
C ALA A 177 0.18 8.91 -7.47
N SER A 178 -0.81 9.75 -7.19
CA SER A 178 -0.61 11.10 -6.64
C SER A 178 -0.04 11.05 -5.23
N MET A 179 -0.61 10.23 -4.35
CA MET A 179 -0.06 9.99 -3.00
C MET A 179 1.38 9.48 -3.06
N GLU A 180 1.67 8.51 -3.93
CA GLU A 180 3.03 7.98 -4.12
C GLU A 180 4.00 9.06 -4.62
N ARG A 181 3.57 9.92 -5.54
CA ARG A 181 4.36 11.05 -6.04
C ARG A 181 4.68 12.06 -4.94
N ILE A 182 3.70 12.43 -4.11
CA ILE A 182 3.89 13.32 -2.97
C ILE A 182 4.90 12.72 -1.98
N MET A 183 4.78 11.43 -1.66
CA MET A 183 5.74 10.71 -0.81
C MET A 183 7.17 10.75 -1.38
N LEU A 184 7.30 10.60 -2.70
CA LEU A 184 8.58 10.59 -3.40
C LEU A 184 9.25 11.96 -3.54
N GLN A 185 8.47 13.00 -3.77
CA GLN A 185 8.96 14.36 -4.00
C GLN A 185 9.06 15.17 -2.70
N GLY A 186 8.28 14.82 -1.69
CA GLY A 186 8.26 15.47 -0.39
C GLY A 186 9.50 15.18 0.46
N GLY A 187 9.85 16.14 1.30
CA GLY A 187 10.84 15.94 2.37
C GLY A 187 10.31 15.04 3.49
N ARG A 188 11.05 14.97 4.61
CA ARG A 188 10.64 14.21 5.81
C ARG A 188 9.30 14.70 6.38
N PHE A 189 9.05 15.99 6.24
CA PHE A 189 7.78 16.62 6.56
C PHE A 189 7.21 17.19 5.27
N LEU A 190 5.97 16.86 4.98
CA LEU A 190 5.23 17.41 3.86
C LEU A 190 4.85 18.86 4.16
N THR A 191 4.84 19.70 3.14
CA THR A 191 4.32 21.07 3.25
C THR A 191 2.81 21.03 3.48
N GLN A 192 2.23 22.14 3.97
CA GLN A 192 0.77 22.21 4.16
C GLN A 192 -0.01 21.91 2.86
N PRO A 193 0.33 22.47 1.68
CA PRO A 193 -0.32 22.10 0.43
C PRO A 193 -0.18 20.62 0.07
N GLN A 194 0.99 20.02 0.35
CA GLN A 194 1.20 18.59 0.14
C GLN A 194 0.32 17.75 1.07
N CYS A 195 0.16 18.13 2.34
CA CYS A 195 -0.72 17.46 3.30
C CYS A 195 -2.19 17.50 2.85
N GLU A 196 -2.65 18.65 2.36
CA GLU A 196 -4.02 18.82 1.86
C GLU A 196 -4.26 17.97 0.62
N CYS A 197 -3.35 18.00 -0.35
CA CYS A 197 -3.45 17.16 -1.54
C CYS A 197 -3.42 15.67 -1.17
N PHE A 198 -2.48 15.25 -0.31
CA PHE A 198 -2.38 13.86 0.15
C PHE A 198 -3.64 13.38 0.88
N TYR A 199 -4.25 14.26 1.69
CA TYR A 199 -5.51 13.96 2.36
C TYR A 199 -6.68 13.84 1.37
N ASN A 200 -6.80 14.76 0.41
CA ASN A 200 -7.84 14.70 -0.61
C ASN A 200 -7.70 13.44 -1.48
N ASP A 201 -6.48 13.09 -1.88
CA ASP A 201 -6.20 11.86 -2.63
C ASP A 201 -6.58 10.62 -1.81
N TYR A 202 -6.28 10.62 -0.51
CA TYR A 202 -6.75 9.56 0.39
C TYR A 202 -8.27 9.44 0.41
N LEU A 203 -9.01 10.55 0.46
CA LEU A 203 -10.48 10.52 0.43
C LEU A 203 -11.01 9.95 -0.90
N VAL A 204 -10.43 10.36 -2.03
CA VAL A 204 -10.77 9.82 -3.36
C VAL A 204 -10.50 8.32 -3.42
N MET A 205 -9.31 7.90 -3.00
CA MET A 205 -8.93 6.49 -2.93
C MET A 205 -9.90 5.71 -2.04
N ARG A 206 -10.15 6.16 -0.81
CA ARG A 206 -10.97 5.45 0.17
C ARG A 206 -12.43 5.36 -0.27
N GLY A 207 -13.00 6.47 -0.76
CA GLY A 207 -14.37 6.53 -1.26
C GLY A 207 -14.56 5.66 -2.50
N GLY A 208 -13.68 5.79 -3.50
CA GLY A 208 -13.71 4.98 -4.71
C GLY A 208 -13.53 3.48 -4.41
N TYR A 209 -12.55 3.11 -3.57
CA TYR A 209 -12.32 1.72 -3.19
C TYR A 209 -13.55 1.11 -2.50
N ASN A 210 -14.19 1.84 -1.58
CA ASN A 210 -15.41 1.39 -0.90
C ASN A 210 -16.57 1.18 -1.88
N HIS A 211 -16.80 2.11 -2.81
CA HIS A 211 -17.84 1.94 -3.83
C HIS A 211 -17.59 0.75 -4.74
N LEU A 212 -16.33 0.55 -5.16
CA LEU A 212 -15.94 -0.59 -6.00
C LEU A 212 -16.09 -1.93 -5.26
N ALA A 213 -15.74 -1.97 -3.97
CA ALA A 213 -15.94 -3.13 -3.11
C ALA A 213 -17.43 -3.45 -2.87
N GLN A 214 -18.26 -2.44 -2.60
CA GLN A 214 -19.71 -2.62 -2.45
C GLN A 214 -20.35 -3.16 -3.73
N ARG A 215 -19.94 -2.64 -4.89
CA ARG A 215 -20.41 -3.14 -6.19
C ARG A 215 -19.92 -4.56 -6.45
N ALA A 216 -18.66 -4.88 -6.14
CA ALA A 216 -18.15 -6.25 -6.28
C ALA A 216 -18.95 -7.23 -5.40
N LEU A 217 -19.24 -6.83 -4.16
CA LEU A 217 -20.06 -7.60 -3.22
C LEU A 217 -21.49 -7.83 -3.75
N SER A 218 -22.15 -6.80 -4.28
CA SER A 218 -23.51 -6.93 -4.83
C SER A 218 -23.57 -7.85 -6.06
N LEU A 219 -22.47 -7.93 -6.81
CA LEU A 219 -22.32 -8.84 -7.94
C LEU A 219 -21.75 -10.22 -7.55
N GLN A 220 -21.50 -10.46 -6.25
CA GLN A 220 -20.87 -11.69 -5.74
C GLN A 220 -19.51 -11.99 -6.40
N LEU A 221 -18.76 -10.95 -6.76
CA LEU A 221 -17.43 -11.06 -7.34
C LEU A 221 -16.38 -10.89 -6.24
N PRO A 222 -15.42 -11.82 -6.07
CA PRO A 222 -14.35 -11.71 -5.08
C PRO A 222 -13.27 -10.71 -5.55
N ARG A 223 -13.61 -9.42 -5.58
CA ARG A 223 -12.77 -8.30 -6.03
C ARG A 223 -12.76 -7.19 -4.98
N TRP A 224 -11.75 -6.32 -5.02
CA TRP A 224 -11.63 -5.16 -4.12
C TRP A 224 -11.62 -5.56 -2.64
N HIS A 225 -10.64 -6.40 -2.28
CA HIS A 225 -10.52 -6.97 -0.95
C HIS A 225 -10.28 -5.89 0.13
N CYS A 226 -11.28 -5.65 0.97
CA CYS A 226 -11.16 -4.71 2.09
C CYS A 226 -10.38 -5.32 3.26
N ARG A 227 -9.08 -5.03 3.36
CA ARG A 227 -8.23 -5.45 4.48
C ARG A 227 -8.28 -4.45 5.65
N PRO A 228 -8.04 -4.89 6.90
CA PRO A 228 -7.78 -4.00 8.04
C PRO A 228 -6.62 -3.00 7.79
N LYS A 229 -5.73 -3.32 6.84
CA LYS A 229 -4.65 -2.44 6.38
C LYS A 229 -5.16 -1.11 5.81
N LEU A 230 -6.33 -1.05 5.19
CA LEU A 230 -6.93 0.22 4.75
C LEU A 230 -7.19 1.17 5.93
N HIS A 231 -7.60 0.62 7.08
CA HIS A 231 -7.78 1.41 8.29
C HIS A 231 -6.45 1.82 8.92
N GLN A 232 -5.43 0.94 8.90
CA GLN A 232 -4.07 1.36 9.30
C GLN A 232 -3.54 2.49 8.41
N TRP A 233 -3.88 2.48 7.12
CA TRP A 233 -3.52 3.57 6.21
C TRP A 233 -4.22 4.88 6.56
N GLU A 234 -5.47 4.82 6.97
CA GLU A 234 -6.20 5.99 7.45
C GLU A 234 -5.48 6.69 8.60
N HIS A 235 -4.98 5.93 9.57
CA HIS A 235 -4.18 6.49 10.67
C HIS A 235 -2.93 7.20 10.13
N ALA A 236 -2.23 6.60 9.15
CA ALA A 236 -1.06 7.21 8.51
C ALA A 236 -1.37 8.60 7.93
N VAL A 237 -2.56 8.77 7.35
CA VAL A 237 -3.00 10.03 6.74
C VAL A 237 -3.55 11.01 7.78
N LEU A 238 -4.36 10.54 8.71
CA LEU A 238 -5.12 11.41 9.61
C LEU A 238 -4.37 11.82 10.87
N ASP A 239 -3.51 10.94 11.39
CA ASP A 239 -2.84 11.17 12.68
C ASP A 239 -1.36 11.51 12.54
N TYR A 240 -0.72 11.08 11.44
CA TYR A 240 0.73 11.18 11.30
C TYR A 240 1.22 12.26 10.33
N LEU A 241 0.35 12.87 9.52
CA LEU A 241 0.71 14.09 8.78
C LEU A 241 1.06 15.22 9.76
N PRO A 242 2.07 16.08 9.45
CA PRO A 242 2.76 16.22 8.17
C PRO A 242 3.93 15.27 7.95
N ARG A 243 4.17 14.26 8.79
CA ARG A 243 5.29 13.32 8.57
C ARG A 243 5.05 12.51 7.31
N ASN A 244 6.02 12.52 6.41
CA ASN A 244 5.92 11.82 5.14
C ASN A 244 6.04 10.29 5.37
N PRO A 245 5.02 9.48 5.03
CA PRO A 245 5.02 8.04 5.28
C PRO A 245 6.17 7.28 4.61
N ARG A 246 6.77 7.82 3.54
CA ARG A 246 7.97 7.26 2.90
C ARG A 246 9.10 6.99 3.88
N TYR A 247 9.35 7.93 4.80
CA TYR A 247 10.48 7.84 5.73
C TYR A 247 10.20 6.93 6.93
N CYS A 248 8.96 6.47 7.05
CA CYS A 248 8.55 5.44 8.02
C CYS A 248 8.37 4.06 7.36
N SER A 249 8.59 3.97 6.04
CA SER A 249 8.43 2.74 5.27
C SER A 249 9.66 1.86 5.38
N ASN A 250 9.49 0.56 5.57
CA ASN A 250 10.60 -0.35 5.86
C ASN A 250 11.33 -0.92 4.62
N PHE A 251 11.40 -0.17 3.52
CA PHE A 251 12.12 -0.60 2.30
C PHE A 251 13.58 -0.95 2.58
N LEU A 252 14.25 -0.10 3.36
CA LEU A 252 15.65 -0.32 3.73
C LEU A 252 15.84 -1.54 4.62
N GLY A 253 14.91 -1.79 5.55
CA GLY A 253 14.93 -2.97 6.42
C GLY A 253 14.72 -4.26 5.63
N GLU A 254 13.77 -4.29 4.70
CA GLU A 254 13.52 -5.47 3.88
C GLU A 254 14.73 -5.81 3.00
N ASP A 255 15.32 -4.82 2.33
CA ASP A 255 16.55 -5.01 1.57
C ASP A 255 17.72 -5.44 2.46
N PHE A 256 17.78 -4.90 3.68
CA PHE A 256 18.79 -5.28 4.66
C PHE A 256 18.65 -6.73 5.10
N VAL A 257 17.44 -7.24 5.35
CA VAL A 257 17.25 -8.64 5.80
C VAL A 257 17.87 -9.62 4.80
N ARG A 258 17.71 -9.39 3.50
CA ARG A 258 18.34 -10.24 2.47
C ARG A 258 19.87 -10.17 2.56
N ARG A 259 20.44 -8.96 2.63
CA ARG A 259 21.90 -8.76 2.76
C ARG A 259 22.44 -9.35 4.07
N ALA A 260 21.72 -9.20 5.16
CA ALA A 260 22.07 -9.72 6.47
C ALA A 260 22.12 -11.24 6.48
N LYS A 261 21.16 -11.91 5.80
CA LYS A 261 21.20 -13.37 5.62
C LYS A 261 22.43 -13.82 4.84
N THR A 262 22.74 -13.17 3.72
CA THR A 262 23.96 -13.48 2.95
C THR A 262 25.22 -13.28 3.78
N LEU A 263 25.31 -12.16 4.52
CA LEU A 263 26.44 -11.86 5.40
C LEU A 263 26.56 -12.87 6.54
N ALA A 264 25.44 -13.31 7.10
CA ALA A 264 25.41 -14.31 8.16
C ALA A 264 25.98 -15.65 7.67
N LEU A 265 25.61 -16.08 6.47
CA LEU A 265 26.15 -17.30 5.84
C LEU A 265 27.65 -17.21 5.55
N GLN A 266 28.18 -16.01 5.31
CA GLN A 266 29.61 -15.77 5.05
C GLN A 266 30.42 -15.52 6.33
N SER A 267 29.76 -15.32 7.48
CA SER A 267 30.42 -15.00 8.75
C SER A 267 30.73 -16.27 9.53
N HIS A 268 31.87 -16.29 10.21
CA HIS A 268 32.14 -17.32 11.21
C HIS A 268 31.08 -17.27 12.33
N ALA A 269 30.60 -18.42 12.78
CA ALA A 269 29.48 -18.54 13.72
C ALA A 269 29.65 -17.67 14.99
N ASN A 270 30.86 -17.67 15.57
CA ASN A 270 31.17 -16.87 16.78
C ASN A 270 31.07 -15.35 16.59
N TRP A 271 31.10 -14.84 15.35
CA TRP A 271 31.13 -13.41 15.03
C TRP A 271 29.91 -12.94 14.24
N MET A 272 29.04 -13.86 13.82
CA MET A 272 27.87 -13.59 12.98
C MET A 272 27.01 -12.44 13.50
N SER A 273 26.58 -12.50 14.76
CA SER A 273 25.71 -11.48 15.37
C SER A 273 26.37 -10.10 15.39
N ARG A 274 27.68 -10.04 15.66
CA ARG A 274 28.44 -8.78 15.69
C ARG A 274 28.58 -8.18 14.28
N HIS A 275 28.85 -9.00 13.27
CA HIS A 275 28.94 -8.53 11.88
C HIS A 275 27.60 -8.02 11.35
N VAL A 276 26.51 -8.76 11.60
CA VAL A 276 25.16 -8.33 11.20
C VAL A 276 24.76 -7.04 11.93
N LEU A 277 24.97 -6.95 13.24
CA LEU A 277 24.65 -5.76 14.02
C LEU A 277 25.48 -4.55 13.59
N LEU A 278 26.79 -4.71 13.36
CA LEU A 278 27.65 -3.62 12.91
C LEU A 278 27.18 -3.07 11.55
N ARG A 279 26.84 -3.95 10.60
CA ARG A 279 26.33 -3.53 9.29
C ARG A 279 24.96 -2.88 9.40
N TYR A 280 24.10 -3.36 10.30
CA TYR A 280 22.83 -2.69 10.61
C TYR A 280 23.08 -1.28 11.12
N VAL A 281 23.91 -1.10 12.15
CA VAL A 281 24.22 0.21 12.73
C VAL A 281 24.80 1.15 11.67
N LEU A 282 25.78 0.70 10.87
CA LEU A 282 26.36 1.52 9.80
C LEU A 282 25.32 1.95 8.77
N GLN A 283 24.41 1.06 8.39
CA GLN A 283 23.42 1.36 7.36
C GLN A 283 22.27 2.24 7.88
N PHE A 284 21.75 1.94 9.06
CA PHE A 284 20.58 2.64 9.60
C PHE A 284 20.96 3.88 10.38
N CYS A 285 21.94 3.83 11.28
CA CYS A 285 22.26 4.98 12.13
C CYS A 285 22.94 6.12 11.37
N LEU A 286 23.68 5.84 10.30
CA LEU A 286 24.25 6.90 9.46
C LEU A 286 23.20 7.57 8.56
N ALA A 287 22.12 6.88 8.19
CA ALA A 287 21.05 7.43 7.35
C ALA A 287 20.21 8.54 8.05
N TRP A 288 20.31 8.67 9.37
CA TRP A 288 19.61 9.68 10.17
C TRP A 288 20.47 10.91 10.51
N ARG A 289 21.68 11.04 9.94
CA ARG A 289 22.64 12.10 10.31
C ARG A 289 22.44 13.44 9.60
N GLU A 290 21.66 13.46 8.53
CA GLU A 290 21.24 14.68 7.79
C GLU A 290 19.76 14.97 8.03
#